data_AF-X0X8C0-F1
#
_entry.id   AF-X0X8C0-F1
#
_cell.length_a   1.000
_cell.length_b   1.000
_cell.length_c   1.000
_cell.angle_alpha   90.00
_cell.angle_beta   90.00
_cell.angle_gamma   90.00
#
_symmetry.space_group_name_H-M   'P 1'
#
loop_
_entity.id
_entity.type
_entity.pdbx_description
1 polymer ?
#
loop_
_entity_poly.entity_id
_entity_poly.type
_entity_poly.pdbx_seq_one_letter_code
_entity_poly.pdbx_strand_id
1 'polypeptide(L)'
;RKDRKDRKDRKRPLLRPRVSQVESASAEVSVLFDRTNLTRVGQVDAGSAGHAYYPGRIFDNAMGRFLVVSRATGATREVAEGVVARGDIIVEPFLGDEISSPRCRLRLRLLDEAVFQGDPVLIGRRPLAVARRRIQMANEHIATFRLGPEFHEIRQRIMTEAPARAATAGDTLTTEALLIIPNPTPPEEEADNGYRLKLGQARLVAAVMRAVLPSMVRNADRSIAVGLNLEGESPDFGHVLSPNEGFVLYDL
;
A
#
# COMPACT_ATOMS: atom_id res chain seq x y z
N ARG A 1 -8.85 27.34 51.97
CA ARG A 1 -7.87 26.34 51.50
C ARG A 1 -8.58 25.01 51.23
N LYS A 2 -8.94 24.72 49.97
CA LYS A 2 -8.81 23.38 49.39
C LYS A 2 -9.06 23.44 47.89
N ASP A 3 -8.04 23.06 47.15
CA ASP A 3 -7.89 23.19 45.72
C ASP A 3 -8.88 22.33 44.93
N ARG A 4 -9.67 22.96 44.05
CA ARG A 4 -10.33 22.25 42.95
C ARG A 4 -9.31 22.07 41.83
N LYS A 5 -8.78 20.85 41.76
CA LYS A 5 -7.80 20.42 40.76
C LYS A 5 -8.50 20.27 39.41
N ASP A 6 -8.22 21.21 38.50
CA ASP A 6 -8.57 21.13 37.08
C ASP A 6 -8.09 19.81 36.48
N ARG A 7 -9.01 18.88 36.25
CA ARG A 7 -8.76 17.68 35.45
C ARG A 7 -8.97 18.07 33.99
N LYS A 8 -7.94 18.66 33.38
CA LYS A 8 -7.84 18.76 31.92
C LYS A 8 -7.77 17.33 31.36
N ASP A 9 -8.91 16.83 30.89
CA ASP A 9 -8.99 15.66 30.03
C ASP A 9 -8.21 15.94 28.74
N ARG A 10 -6.90 15.63 28.78
CA ARG A 10 -6.08 15.51 27.58
C ARG A 10 -6.64 14.32 26.81
N LYS A 11 -7.51 14.60 25.82
CA LYS A 11 -7.89 13.67 24.76
C LYS A 11 -6.60 13.09 24.18
N ARG A 12 -6.25 11.87 24.60
CA ARG A 12 -5.20 11.10 23.93
C ARG A 12 -5.75 10.75 22.55
N PRO A 13 -5.07 11.08 21.45
CA PRO A 13 -5.53 10.64 20.14
C PRO A 13 -5.62 9.10 20.15
N LEU A 14 -6.75 8.57 19.70
CA LEU A 14 -7.04 7.12 19.63
C LEU A 14 -6.09 6.38 18.67
N LEU A 15 -5.33 7.11 17.86
CA LEU A 15 -4.34 6.60 16.93
C LEU A 15 -2.97 7.20 17.27
N ARG A 16 -1.93 6.36 17.29
CA ARG A 16 -0.55 6.80 17.44
C ARG A 16 -0.19 7.78 16.31
N PRO A 17 0.74 8.73 16.54
CA PRO A 17 1.27 9.55 15.46
C PRO A 17 1.72 8.64 14.31
N ARG A 18 1.40 9.04 13.07
CA ARG A 18 1.84 8.36 11.85
C ARG A 18 3.35 8.15 11.96
N VAL A 19 3.80 6.90 11.78
CA VAL A 19 5.22 6.56 11.72
C VAL A 19 5.85 7.43 10.64
N SER A 20 6.69 8.39 11.05
CA SER A 20 7.27 9.41 10.18
C SER A 20 8.64 9.01 9.64
N GLN A 21 9.18 7.86 10.08
CA GLN A 21 10.52 7.43 9.77
C GLN A 21 10.52 5.96 9.37
N VAL A 22 10.76 5.71 8.09
CA VAL A 22 11.07 4.39 7.54
C VAL A 22 12.59 4.32 7.50
N GLU A 23 13.20 3.46 8.32
CA GLU A 23 14.63 3.22 8.23
C GLU A 23 14.93 2.41 6.96
N SER A 24 15.89 2.90 6.17
CA SER A 24 16.26 2.34 4.86
C SER A 24 16.94 0.99 5.03
N ALA A 25 16.43 -0.04 4.35
CA ALA A 25 17.04 -1.37 4.33
C ALA A 25 17.91 -1.60 3.09
N SER A 26 17.79 -0.73 2.08
CA SER A 26 18.57 -0.73 0.84
C SER A 26 19.74 0.25 0.91
N ALA A 27 20.81 -0.08 0.16
CA ALA A 27 21.94 0.81 -0.08
C ALA A 27 21.61 1.94 -1.07
N GLU A 28 20.54 1.80 -1.88
CA GLU A 28 20.08 2.84 -2.80
C GLU A 28 18.99 3.70 -2.15
N VAL A 29 19.15 5.02 -2.25
CA VAL A 29 18.29 6.02 -1.61
C VAL A 29 17.76 6.99 -2.66
N SER A 30 16.46 7.27 -2.63
CA SER A 30 15.83 8.35 -3.38
C SER A 30 15.73 9.61 -2.53
N VAL A 31 16.06 10.75 -3.13
CA VAL A 31 16.01 12.05 -2.46
C VAL A 31 14.72 12.78 -2.81
N LEU A 32 14.15 13.50 -1.82
CA LEU A 32 13.01 14.36 -2.03
C LEU A 32 13.48 15.79 -2.24
N PHE A 33 13.12 16.40 -3.36
CA PHE A 33 13.47 17.77 -3.72
C PHE A 33 12.24 18.65 -3.84
N ASP A 34 12.25 19.80 -3.17
CA ASP A 34 11.26 20.85 -3.39
C ASP A 34 11.52 21.52 -4.74
N ARG A 35 10.54 21.47 -5.64
CA ARG A 35 10.67 22.03 -7.00
C ARG A 35 10.82 23.54 -7.03
N THR A 36 10.43 24.25 -5.97
CA THR A 36 10.44 25.72 -5.93
C THR A 36 11.84 26.29 -5.72
N ASN A 37 12.68 25.58 -4.96
CA ASN A 37 14.02 26.03 -4.57
C ASN A 37 15.10 24.95 -4.74
N LEU A 38 14.74 23.76 -5.21
CA LEU A 38 15.58 22.56 -5.35
C LEU A 38 16.30 22.14 -4.06
N THR A 39 15.72 22.51 -2.92
CA THR A 39 16.27 22.08 -1.63
C THR A 39 15.89 20.65 -1.33
N ARG A 40 16.79 19.96 -0.63
CA ARG A 40 16.55 18.61 -0.14
C ARG A 40 15.60 18.65 1.05
N VAL A 41 14.45 17.98 0.91
CA VAL A 41 13.37 17.92 1.91
C VAL A 41 13.43 16.62 2.72
N GLY A 42 14.05 15.58 2.17
CA GLY A 42 14.14 14.29 2.84
C GLY A 42 14.81 13.22 1.98
N GLN A 43 14.78 11.99 2.50
CA GLN A 43 15.35 10.80 1.87
C GLN A 43 14.45 9.60 2.15
N VAL A 44 14.43 8.63 1.25
CA VAL A 44 13.72 7.37 1.42
C VAL A 44 14.47 6.25 0.71
N ASP A 45 14.33 5.03 1.21
CA ASP A 45 14.73 3.81 0.50
C ASP A 45 14.19 3.80 -0.94
N ALA A 46 15.06 3.58 -1.93
CA ALA A 46 14.67 3.63 -3.34
C ALA A 46 13.62 2.56 -3.70
N GLY A 47 13.68 1.38 -3.07
CA GLY A 47 12.71 0.30 -3.28
C GLY A 47 11.34 0.63 -2.70
N SER A 48 11.29 1.27 -1.54
CA SER A 48 10.02 1.72 -0.92
C SER A 48 9.50 3.03 -1.52
N ALA A 49 10.34 3.80 -2.21
CA ALA A 49 10.01 5.12 -2.73
C ALA A 49 8.78 5.10 -3.64
N GLY A 50 8.60 4.05 -4.45
CA GLY A 50 7.49 3.97 -5.42
C GLY A 50 6.15 3.70 -4.75
N HIS A 51 6.21 2.98 -3.64
CA HIS A 51 5.06 2.67 -2.80
C HIS A 51 4.69 3.84 -1.90
N ALA A 52 5.71 4.52 -1.35
CA ALA A 52 5.52 5.67 -0.50
C ALA A 52 5.14 6.90 -1.34
N TYR A 53 5.98 7.37 -2.25
CA TYR A 53 5.83 8.68 -2.89
C TYR A 53 5.29 8.57 -4.31
N TYR A 54 3.96 8.45 -4.41
CA TYR A 54 3.21 8.46 -5.67
C TYR A 54 2.73 9.87 -6.06
N PRO A 55 2.49 10.15 -7.35
CA PRO A 55 2.01 11.45 -7.81
C PRO A 55 0.71 11.89 -7.12
N GLY A 56 0.69 13.09 -6.57
CA GLY A 56 -0.43 13.66 -5.82
C GLY A 56 -0.47 13.27 -4.34
N ARG A 57 0.48 12.48 -3.82
CA ARG A 57 0.57 12.20 -2.39
C ARG A 57 0.80 13.48 -1.59
N ILE A 58 0.03 13.66 -0.53
CA ILE A 58 0.20 14.71 0.47
C ILE A 58 0.83 14.06 1.71
N PHE A 59 1.94 14.61 2.17
CA PHE A 59 2.64 14.12 3.35
C PHE A 59 3.19 15.28 4.18
N ASP A 60 3.43 15.00 5.45
CA ASP A 60 3.99 15.94 6.42
C ASP A 60 5.37 15.45 6.86
N ASN A 61 6.30 16.38 7.05
CA ASN A 61 7.59 16.12 7.68
C ASN A 61 7.97 17.29 8.61
N ALA A 62 9.20 17.28 9.14
CA ALA A 62 9.68 18.34 10.03
C ALA A 62 9.78 19.73 9.36
N MET A 63 9.83 19.80 8.03
CA MET A 63 9.93 21.06 7.28
C MET A 63 8.57 21.63 6.86
N GLY A 64 7.49 20.84 6.96
CA GLY A 64 6.14 21.26 6.63
C GLY A 64 5.35 20.19 5.89
N ARG A 65 4.36 20.65 5.12
CA ARG A 65 3.45 19.80 4.34
C ARG A 65 3.76 19.93 2.86
N PHE A 66 3.85 18.79 2.19
CA PHE A 66 4.30 18.70 0.80
C PHE A 66 3.36 17.84 -0.03
N LEU A 67 3.28 18.16 -1.32
CA LEU A 67 2.62 17.39 -2.36
C LEU A 67 3.68 16.79 -3.29
N VAL A 68 3.58 15.49 -3.58
CA VAL A 68 4.41 14.85 -4.61
C VAL A 68 3.89 15.24 -5.99
N VAL A 69 4.74 15.86 -6.78
CA VAL A 69 4.41 16.32 -8.15
C VAL A 69 4.73 15.23 -9.15
N SER A 70 5.96 14.73 -9.13
CA SER A 70 6.44 13.75 -10.09
C SER A 70 7.68 13.02 -9.57
N ARG A 71 8.15 12.07 -10.37
CA ARG A 71 9.47 11.46 -10.22
C ARG A 71 10.38 11.95 -11.32
N ALA A 72 11.63 12.16 -10.98
CA ALA A 72 12.65 12.56 -11.93
C ALA A 72 12.95 11.42 -12.92
N THR A 73 12.76 11.71 -14.20
CA THR A 73 13.00 10.78 -15.31
C THR A 73 14.36 11.03 -15.98
N GLY A 74 15.23 11.83 -15.38
CA GLY A 74 16.53 12.23 -15.95
C GLY A 74 17.44 11.03 -16.27
N ALA A 75 18.35 11.21 -17.23
CA ALA A 75 19.29 10.17 -17.68
C ALA A 75 20.57 10.07 -16.83
N THR A 76 20.84 11.06 -15.99
CA THR A 76 22.06 11.15 -15.17
C THR A 76 21.88 10.43 -13.84
N ARG A 77 22.75 9.43 -13.62
CA ARG A 77 22.86 8.63 -12.38
C ARG A 77 23.84 9.26 -11.37
N GLU A 78 24.54 10.33 -11.76
CA GLU A 78 25.55 10.99 -10.94
C GLU A 78 24.94 12.07 -10.04
N VAL A 79 25.12 11.87 -8.74
CA VAL A 79 24.70 12.78 -7.68
C VAL A 79 25.80 13.81 -7.47
N ALA A 80 25.69 14.95 -8.16
CA ALA A 80 26.34 16.17 -7.70
C ALA A 80 25.37 16.93 -6.78
N GLU A 81 25.90 17.66 -5.81
CA GLU A 81 25.09 18.45 -4.88
C GLU A 81 24.19 19.44 -5.66
N GLY A 82 22.87 19.32 -5.51
CA GLY A 82 21.90 20.14 -6.25
C GLY A 82 21.47 19.59 -7.62
N VAL A 83 21.93 18.41 -8.04
CA VAL A 83 21.49 17.74 -9.27
C VAL A 83 20.44 16.68 -8.94
N VAL A 84 19.26 16.80 -9.56
CA VAL A 84 18.18 15.83 -9.46
C VAL A 84 18.54 14.58 -10.26
N ALA A 85 18.71 13.44 -9.59
CA ALA A 85 19.03 12.17 -10.20
C ALA A 85 17.76 11.42 -10.65
N ARG A 86 17.92 10.43 -11.53
CA ARG A 86 16.83 9.54 -11.92
C ARG A 86 16.25 8.83 -10.69
N GLY A 87 14.93 8.85 -10.55
CA GLY A 87 14.23 8.21 -9.43
C GLY A 87 14.04 9.10 -8.20
N ASP A 88 14.66 10.29 -8.16
CA ASP A 88 14.37 11.27 -7.13
C ASP A 88 12.92 11.76 -7.22
N ILE A 89 12.40 12.18 -6.07
CA ILE A 89 11.01 12.56 -5.90
C ILE A 89 10.93 14.08 -5.90
N ILE A 90 10.13 14.63 -6.80
CA ILE A 90 9.88 16.06 -6.87
C ILE A 90 8.62 16.39 -6.10
N VAL A 91 8.73 17.31 -5.15
CA VAL A 91 7.65 17.75 -4.28
C VAL A 91 7.44 19.26 -4.36
N GLU A 92 6.32 19.75 -3.86
CA GLU A 92 6.08 21.18 -3.65
C GLU A 92 5.39 21.45 -2.32
N PRO A 93 5.58 22.62 -1.69
CA PRO A 93 4.84 23.00 -0.50
C PRO A 93 3.33 22.99 -0.74
N PHE A 94 2.57 22.44 0.20
CA PHE A 94 1.12 22.31 0.07
C PHE A 94 0.41 22.96 1.26
N LEU A 95 -0.43 23.96 0.95
CA LEU A 95 -1.14 24.77 1.95
C LEU A 95 -2.58 24.28 2.22
N GLY A 96 -3.06 23.28 1.48
CA GLY A 96 -4.42 22.77 1.65
C GLY A 96 -4.58 21.89 2.90
N ASP A 97 -5.83 21.66 3.29
CA ASP A 97 -6.22 20.78 4.39
C ASP A 97 -6.37 19.31 3.98
N GLU A 98 -6.42 19.04 2.66
CA GLU A 98 -6.77 17.77 2.03
C GLU A 98 -5.84 16.59 2.37
N ILE A 99 -6.39 15.39 2.54
CA ILE A 99 -5.61 14.15 2.71
C ILE A 99 -5.57 13.40 1.38
N SER A 100 -4.41 12.87 1.00
CA SER A 100 -4.30 12.02 -0.19
C SER A 100 -4.56 10.55 0.12
N SER A 101 -5.34 9.88 -0.73
CA SER A 101 -5.51 8.41 -0.72
C SER A 101 -5.16 7.85 -2.10
N PRO A 102 -4.20 6.92 -2.20
CA PRO A 102 -3.88 6.31 -3.49
C PRO A 102 -4.94 5.28 -3.88
N ARG A 103 -5.20 5.19 -5.17
CA ARG A 103 -5.91 4.10 -5.83
C ARG A 103 -4.85 3.35 -6.63
N CYS A 104 -4.40 2.23 -6.09
CA CYS A 104 -3.44 1.38 -6.79
C CYS A 104 -4.04 0.02 -7.15
N ARG A 105 -3.40 -0.62 -8.12
CA ARG A 105 -3.58 -2.03 -8.45
C ARG A 105 -2.28 -2.76 -8.16
N LEU A 106 -2.33 -3.70 -7.24
CA LEU A 106 -1.21 -4.60 -6.97
C LEU A 106 -1.21 -5.68 -8.05
N ARG A 107 -0.09 -5.79 -8.76
CA ARG A 107 0.21 -6.93 -9.63
C ARG A 107 1.15 -7.84 -8.88
N LEU A 108 0.85 -9.13 -8.89
CA LEU A 108 1.56 -10.13 -8.12
C LEU A 108 2.02 -11.23 -9.07
N ARG A 109 3.26 -11.66 -8.88
CA ARG A 109 3.84 -12.80 -9.57
C ARG A 109 4.46 -13.72 -8.53
N LEU A 110 4.03 -14.98 -8.52
CA LEU A 110 4.69 -16.04 -7.75
C LEU A 110 6.04 -16.33 -8.40
N LEU A 111 7.09 -16.37 -7.58
CA LEU A 111 8.45 -16.62 -8.07
C LEU A 111 8.79 -18.12 -8.12
N ASP A 112 8.24 -18.89 -7.17
CA ASP A 112 8.68 -20.27 -6.95
C ASP A 112 7.85 -21.31 -7.73
N GLU A 113 6.56 -21.06 -8.01
CA GLU A 113 5.64 -22.01 -8.66
C GLU A 113 4.53 -21.29 -9.45
N ALA A 114 4.12 -21.85 -10.60
CA ALA A 114 3.03 -21.32 -11.43
C ALA A 114 1.62 -21.69 -10.93
N VAL A 115 1.51 -22.73 -10.09
CA VAL A 115 0.23 -23.25 -9.58
C VAL A 115 0.25 -23.19 -8.07
N PHE A 116 -0.83 -22.67 -7.47
CA PHE A 116 -0.95 -22.58 -6.03
C PHE A 116 -1.22 -23.98 -5.42
N GLN A 117 -0.32 -24.43 -4.54
CA GLN A 117 -0.56 -25.55 -3.63
C GLN A 117 -0.40 -25.05 -2.19
N GLY A 118 -1.53 -24.85 -1.52
CA GLY A 118 -1.59 -24.39 -0.14
C GLY A 118 -2.02 -25.48 0.82
N ASP A 119 -1.63 -25.32 2.08
CA ASP A 119 -2.06 -26.17 3.17
C ASP A 119 -3.55 -25.90 3.47
N PRO A 120 -4.39 -26.94 3.55
CA PRO A 120 -5.80 -26.78 3.86
C PRO A 120 -5.96 -26.29 5.31
N VAL A 121 -6.77 -25.26 5.50
CA VAL A 121 -7.12 -24.69 6.80
C VAL A 121 -8.63 -24.56 6.90
N LEU A 122 -9.19 -25.02 8.01
CA LEU A 122 -10.61 -24.90 8.29
C LEU A 122 -10.87 -23.71 9.22
N ILE A 123 -11.69 -22.76 8.78
CA ILE A 123 -12.29 -21.75 9.66
C ILE A 123 -13.76 -22.10 9.85
N GLY A 124 -14.08 -22.70 10.99
CA GLY A 124 -15.40 -23.31 11.21
C GLY A 124 -15.64 -24.44 10.20
N ARG A 125 -16.64 -24.28 9.33
CA ARG A 125 -16.96 -25.22 8.24
C ARG A 125 -16.47 -24.76 6.87
N ARG A 126 -15.68 -23.69 6.81
CA ARG A 126 -15.20 -23.11 5.54
C ARG A 126 -13.78 -23.58 5.27
N PRO A 127 -13.56 -24.37 4.20
CA PRO A 127 -12.21 -24.69 3.77
C PRO A 127 -11.57 -23.46 3.14
N LEU A 128 -10.36 -23.19 3.59
CA LEU A 128 -9.43 -22.23 3.02
C LEU A 128 -8.16 -22.99 2.68
N ALA A 129 -7.33 -22.42 1.81
CA ALA A 129 -5.96 -22.87 1.65
C ALA A 129 -5.01 -21.71 1.93
N VAL A 130 -3.93 -21.98 2.64
CA VAL A 130 -2.91 -20.97 2.95
C VAL A 130 -1.55 -21.41 2.46
N ALA A 131 -0.74 -20.48 1.98
CA ALA A 131 0.61 -20.78 1.57
C ALA A 131 1.54 -19.60 1.87
N ARG A 132 2.73 -19.88 2.39
CA ARG A 132 3.82 -18.91 2.39
C ARG A 132 4.63 -19.07 1.12
N ARG A 133 4.86 -17.98 0.38
CA ARG A 133 5.59 -18.00 -0.90
C ARG A 133 6.41 -16.73 -1.11
N ARG A 134 7.46 -16.82 -1.92
CA ARG A 134 8.12 -15.62 -2.44
C ARG A 134 7.34 -15.05 -3.60
N ILE A 135 7.14 -13.75 -3.54
CA ILE A 135 6.42 -13.00 -4.56
C ILE A 135 7.24 -11.84 -5.05
N GLN A 136 7.07 -11.54 -6.34
CA GLN A 136 7.40 -10.25 -6.90
C GLN A 136 6.11 -9.46 -7.05
N MET A 137 6.09 -8.25 -6.52
CA MET A 137 4.95 -7.36 -6.60
C MET A 137 5.32 -6.09 -7.33
N ALA A 138 4.38 -5.59 -8.12
CA ALA A 138 4.44 -4.27 -8.73
C ALA A 138 3.18 -3.51 -8.31
N ASN A 139 3.35 -2.26 -7.86
CA ASN A 139 2.23 -1.42 -7.48
C ASN A 139 1.92 -0.44 -8.60
N GLU A 140 0.86 -0.70 -9.35
CA GLU A 140 0.41 0.19 -10.42
C GLU A 140 -0.46 1.30 -9.83
N HIS A 141 0.07 2.52 -9.77
CA HIS A 141 -0.69 3.67 -9.31
C HIS A 141 -1.68 4.14 -10.39
N ILE A 142 -2.99 4.04 -10.10
CA ILE A 142 -4.06 4.38 -11.06
C ILE A 142 -4.51 5.82 -10.89
N ALA A 143 -4.72 6.24 -9.64
CA ALA A 143 -5.21 7.58 -9.32
C ALA A 143 -4.89 7.97 -7.87
N THR A 144 -4.87 9.27 -7.60
CA THR A 144 -4.87 9.80 -6.24
C THR A 144 -6.18 10.52 -5.98
N PHE A 145 -6.86 10.15 -4.89
CA PHE A 145 -8.01 10.90 -4.39
C PHE A 145 -7.55 11.93 -3.37
N ARG A 146 -8.03 13.17 -3.51
CA ARG A 146 -7.93 14.18 -2.46
C ARG A 146 -9.21 14.18 -1.66
N LEU A 147 -9.08 13.95 -0.37
CA LEU A 147 -10.16 13.76 0.56
C LEU A 147 -10.26 14.98 1.49
N GLY A 148 -11.49 15.41 1.80
CA GLY A 148 -11.72 16.39 2.85
C GLY A 148 -11.28 15.85 4.22
N PRO A 149 -10.75 16.69 5.12
CA PRO A 149 -10.12 16.22 6.37
C PRO A 149 -11.10 15.66 7.39
N GLU A 150 -12.36 16.11 7.40
CA GLU A 150 -13.35 15.73 8.42
C GLU A 150 -14.16 14.50 8.00
N PHE A 151 -14.75 14.53 6.79
CA PHE A 151 -15.68 13.49 6.32
C PHE A 151 -15.11 12.57 5.23
N HIS A 152 -13.84 12.77 4.84
CA HIS A 152 -13.19 11.99 3.79
C HIS A 152 -13.95 11.96 2.45
N GLU A 153 -14.73 13.00 2.18
CA GLU A 153 -15.40 13.22 0.91
C GLU A 153 -14.37 13.39 -0.20
N ILE A 154 -14.62 12.81 -1.37
CA ILE A 154 -13.71 12.93 -2.51
C ILE A 154 -13.87 14.33 -3.12
N ARG A 155 -12.91 15.21 -2.87
CA ARG A 155 -12.86 16.58 -3.43
C ARG A 155 -12.25 16.60 -4.82
N GLN A 156 -11.25 15.75 -5.08
CA GLN A 156 -10.58 15.67 -6.36
C GLN A 156 -10.11 14.25 -6.67
N ARG A 157 -10.11 13.89 -7.95
CA ARG A 157 -9.53 12.64 -8.48
C ARG A 157 -8.45 12.97 -9.51
N ILE A 158 -7.20 12.71 -9.16
CA ILE A 158 -6.05 12.88 -10.03
C ILE A 158 -5.76 11.54 -10.70
N MET A 159 -6.00 11.42 -11.99
CA MET A 159 -5.74 10.19 -12.73
C MET A 159 -4.26 10.15 -13.15
N THR A 160 -3.62 8.99 -13.00
CA THR A 160 -2.27 8.79 -13.51
C THR A 160 -2.36 8.40 -14.98
N GLU A 161 -1.63 9.12 -15.83
CA GLU A 161 -1.57 8.85 -17.27
C GLU A 161 -0.72 7.60 -17.58
N ALA A 162 -1.00 6.93 -18.70
CA ALA A 162 -0.31 5.71 -19.11
C ALA A 162 1.24 5.77 -19.06
N PRO A 163 1.93 6.83 -19.56
CA PRO A 163 3.40 6.90 -19.46
C PRO A 163 3.89 7.00 -18.01
N ALA A 164 3.19 7.72 -17.15
CA ALA A 164 3.51 7.79 -15.73
C ALA A 164 3.24 6.46 -15.01
N ARG A 165 2.18 5.72 -15.41
CA ARG A 165 1.92 4.37 -14.90
C ARG A 165 3.05 3.41 -15.26
N ALA A 166 3.52 3.43 -16.51
CA ALA A 166 4.62 2.59 -16.97
C ALA A 166 5.93 2.89 -16.20
N ALA A 167 6.21 4.16 -15.92
CA ALA A 167 7.38 4.56 -15.14
C ALA A 167 7.32 4.06 -13.68
N THR A 168 6.13 4.06 -13.05
CA THR A 168 5.95 3.50 -11.69
C THR A 168 5.81 1.98 -11.66
N ALA A 169 5.40 1.35 -12.76
CA ALA A 169 5.19 -0.10 -12.83
C ALA A 169 6.52 -0.89 -12.89
N GLY A 170 7.64 -0.22 -13.14
CA GLY A 170 8.98 -0.82 -13.14
C GLY A 170 9.54 -1.11 -11.74
N ASP A 171 9.00 -0.48 -10.70
CA ASP A 171 9.43 -0.71 -9.33
C ASP A 171 8.77 -1.99 -8.81
N THR A 172 9.55 -3.07 -8.82
CA THR A 172 9.10 -4.34 -8.27
C THR A 172 9.76 -4.61 -6.93
N LEU A 173 8.97 -4.94 -5.92
CA LEU A 173 9.45 -5.42 -4.64
C LEU A 173 9.42 -6.96 -4.65
N THR A 174 10.51 -7.59 -4.23
CA THR A 174 10.53 -9.03 -3.95
C THR A 174 10.48 -9.24 -2.45
N THR A 175 9.47 -9.98 -1.98
CA THR A 175 9.25 -10.21 -0.55
C THR A 175 8.59 -11.57 -0.33
N GLU A 176 8.46 -11.96 0.92
CA GLU A 176 7.65 -13.10 1.31
C GLU A 176 6.22 -12.68 1.61
N ALA A 177 5.27 -13.52 1.20
CA ALA A 177 3.87 -13.30 1.45
C ALA A 177 3.17 -14.54 1.96
N LEU A 178 2.15 -14.31 2.77
CA LEU A 178 1.12 -15.27 3.11
C LEU A 178 -0.06 -15.08 2.14
N LEU A 179 -0.32 -16.12 1.36
CA LEU A 179 -1.46 -16.24 0.47
C LEU A 179 -2.59 -16.96 1.21
N ILE A 180 -3.81 -16.43 1.10
CA ILE A 180 -5.03 -17.05 1.64
C ILE A 180 -6.03 -17.17 0.51
N ILE A 181 -6.33 -18.41 0.11
CA ILE A 181 -7.29 -18.74 -0.94
C ILE A 181 -8.63 -19.07 -0.28
N PRO A 182 -9.68 -18.25 -0.51
CA PRO A 182 -10.96 -18.42 0.14
C PRO A 182 -11.85 -19.49 -0.49
N ASN A 183 -11.60 -19.85 -1.74
CA ASN A 183 -12.36 -20.84 -2.50
C ASN A 183 -11.40 -21.89 -3.07
N PRO A 184 -10.70 -22.68 -2.24
CA PRO A 184 -9.79 -23.70 -2.73
C PRO A 184 -10.55 -24.77 -3.54
N THR A 185 -9.85 -25.47 -4.43
CA THR A 185 -10.42 -26.64 -5.11
C THR A 185 -10.84 -27.65 -4.03
N PRO A 186 -12.12 -28.03 -3.94
CA PRO A 186 -12.57 -28.95 -2.91
C PRO A 186 -11.93 -30.33 -3.15
N PRO A 187 -11.60 -31.09 -2.09
CA PRO A 187 -11.37 -32.51 -2.24
C PRO A 187 -12.63 -33.16 -2.84
N GLU A 188 -12.45 -34.19 -3.67
CA GLU A 188 -13.49 -34.79 -4.54
C GLU A 188 -14.79 -35.19 -3.82
N GLU A 189 -14.77 -35.32 -2.49
CA GLU A 189 -15.89 -35.75 -1.65
C GLU A 189 -16.78 -34.62 -1.08
N GLU A 190 -16.41 -33.33 -1.23
CA GLU A 190 -17.14 -32.19 -0.59
C GLU A 190 -17.61 -31.11 -1.59
N ALA A 191 -18.10 -31.53 -2.77
CA ALA A 191 -18.45 -30.63 -3.88
C ALA A 191 -19.59 -29.63 -3.58
N ASP A 192 -20.30 -29.71 -2.44
CA ASP A 192 -21.56 -28.99 -2.22
C ASP A 192 -21.66 -28.16 -0.94
N ASN A 193 -20.57 -27.50 -0.52
CA ASN A 193 -20.59 -26.58 0.63
C ASN A 193 -20.86 -25.10 0.28
N GLY A 194 -21.91 -24.86 -0.52
CA GLY A 194 -22.91 -23.78 -0.37
C GLY A 194 -22.54 -22.28 -0.31
N TYR A 195 -21.28 -21.85 -0.22
CA TYR A 195 -20.92 -20.43 -0.29
C TYR A 195 -19.50 -20.25 -0.79
N ARG A 196 -19.37 -19.56 -1.92
CA ARG A 196 -18.10 -19.12 -2.48
C ARG A 196 -17.97 -17.62 -2.28
N LEU A 197 -16.80 -17.18 -1.81
CA LEU A 197 -16.55 -15.77 -1.57
C LEU A 197 -16.56 -15.02 -2.90
N LYS A 198 -17.41 -14.01 -3.00
CA LYS A 198 -17.48 -13.09 -4.15
C LYS A 198 -16.50 -11.94 -3.98
N LEU A 199 -16.07 -11.32 -5.08
CA LEU A 199 -15.13 -10.20 -5.10
C LEU A 199 -15.60 -9.03 -4.22
N GLY A 200 -16.89 -8.69 -4.26
CA GLY A 200 -17.45 -7.65 -3.39
C GLY A 200 -17.26 -7.92 -1.90
N GLN A 201 -17.45 -9.18 -1.48
CA GLN A 201 -17.26 -9.63 -0.10
C GLN A 201 -15.76 -9.70 0.24
N ALA A 202 -14.94 -10.21 -0.67
CA ALA A 202 -13.49 -10.24 -0.51
C ALA A 202 -12.90 -8.83 -0.35
N ARG A 203 -13.39 -7.83 -1.08
CA ARG A 203 -12.97 -6.43 -0.90
C ARG A 203 -13.28 -5.91 0.51
N LEU A 204 -14.45 -6.25 1.05
CA LEU A 204 -14.81 -5.90 2.43
C LEU A 204 -13.87 -6.57 3.44
N VAL A 205 -13.64 -7.87 3.29
CA VAL A 205 -12.72 -8.64 4.14
C VAL A 205 -11.30 -8.06 4.07
N ALA A 206 -10.79 -7.76 2.88
CA ALA A 206 -9.48 -7.14 2.70
C ALA A 206 -9.41 -5.76 3.37
N ALA A 207 -10.47 -4.95 3.29
CA ALA A 207 -10.54 -3.67 3.98
C ALA A 207 -10.47 -3.82 5.51
N VAL A 208 -11.20 -4.80 6.07
CA VAL A 208 -11.15 -5.13 7.50
C VAL A 208 -9.75 -5.62 7.90
N MET A 209 -9.14 -6.52 7.12
CA MET A 209 -7.79 -7.00 7.35
C MET A 209 -6.77 -5.85 7.40
N ARG A 210 -6.84 -4.90 6.45
CA ARG A 210 -5.97 -3.71 6.45
C ARG A 210 -6.15 -2.82 7.68
N ALA A 211 -7.37 -2.73 8.21
CA ALA A 211 -7.64 -1.93 9.39
C ALA A 211 -7.18 -2.61 10.69
N VAL A 212 -7.31 -3.93 10.77
CA VAL A 212 -7.14 -4.69 12.01
C VAL A 212 -5.74 -5.27 12.16
N LEU A 213 -5.15 -5.84 11.09
CA LEU A 213 -3.86 -6.55 11.18
C LEU A 213 -2.70 -5.69 11.73
N PRO A 214 -2.55 -4.40 11.37
CA PRO A 214 -1.48 -3.58 11.95
C PRO A 214 -1.57 -3.44 13.47
N SER A 215 -2.77 -3.56 14.05
CA SER A 215 -2.96 -3.53 15.51
C SER A 215 -2.72 -4.88 16.19
N MET A 216 -2.90 -5.97 15.45
CA MET A 216 -2.74 -7.34 15.96
C MET A 216 -1.29 -7.80 15.92
N VAL A 217 -0.53 -7.44 14.87
CA VAL A 217 0.86 -7.87 14.71
C VAL A 217 1.79 -6.82 15.30
N ARG A 218 2.05 -6.94 16.60
CA ARG A 218 2.83 -5.97 17.40
C ARG A 218 4.32 -5.87 17.04
N ASN A 219 4.85 -6.83 16.28
CA ASN A 219 6.27 -6.94 15.90
C ASN A 219 6.48 -6.88 14.38
N ALA A 220 5.50 -6.38 13.62
CA ALA A 220 5.77 -6.05 12.23
C ALA A 220 6.54 -4.72 12.27
N ASP A 221 7.88 -4.80 12.27
CA ASP A 221 8.78 -3.64 12.20
C ASP A 221 8.51 -2.80 10.93
N ARG A 222 7.75 -3.37 9.99
CA ARG A 222 7.29 -2.84 8.72
C ARG A 222 5.79 -3.09 8.55
N SER A 223 5.08 -2.18 7.91
CA SER A 223 3.61 -2.23 7.85
C SER A 223 3.12 -3.40 6.98
N ILE A 224 2.49 -4.42 7.58
CA ILE A 224 1.84 -5.50 6.80
C ILE A 224 0.83 -4.90 5.84
N ALA A 225 1.04 -5.14 4.56
CA ALA A 225 0.10 -4.78 3.52
C ALA A 225 -0.78 -5.97 3.15
N VAL A 226 -2.00 -5.66 2.71
CA VAL A 226 -2.97 -6.65 2.28
C VAL A 226 -3.41 -6.32 0.86
N GLY A 227 -3.16 -7.24 -0.07
CA GLY A 227 -3.60 -7.21 -1.45
C GLY A 227 -4.73 -8.21 -1.72
N LEU A 228 -5.35 -8.07 -2.89
CA LEU A 228 -6.17 -9.11 -3.50
C LEU A 228 -5.46 -9.53 -4.78
N ASN A 229 -5.13 -10.82 -4.90
CA ASN A 229 -4.69 -11.42 -6.15
C ASN A 229 -5.93 -11.81 -6.96
N LEU A 230 -6.06 -11.27 -8.17
CA LEU A 230 -7.18 -11.51 -9.07
C LEU A 230 -6.65 -11.95 -10.44
N GLU A 231 -7.30 -12.94 -11.04
CA GLU A 231 -7.06 -13.39 -12.39
C GLU A 231 -7.86 -12.48 -13.34
N GLY A 232 -7.15 -11.71 -14.17
CA GLY A 232 -7.76 -10.78 -15.13
C GLY A 232 -7.77 -9.32 -14.69
N GLU A 233 -7.88 -8.41 -15.66
CA GLU A 233 -7.59 -6.99 -15.42
C GLU A 233 -8.70 -6.25 -14.66
N SER A 234 -9.97 -6.63 -14.81
CA SER A 234 -11.11 -5.93 -14.16
C SER A 234 -12.34 -6.84 -13.98
N PRO A 235 -12.30 -7.82 -13.06
CA PRO A 235 -13.47 -8.65 -12.78
C PRO A 235 -14.62 -7.85 -12.15
N ASP A 236 -15.85 -8.24 -12.49
CA ASP A 236 -17.09 -7.61 -12.00
C ASP A 236 -17.30 -7.84 -10.49
N PHE A 237 -18.11 -6.98 -9.86
CA PHE A 237 -18.38 -7.08 -8.41
C PHE A 237 -18.97 -8.44 -7.99
N GLY A 238 -19.74 -9.08 -8.88
CA GLY A 238 -20.34 -10.40 -8.67
C GLY A 238 -19.40 -11.58 -8.92
N HIS A 239 -18.18 -11.34 -9.39
CA HIS A 239 -17.17 -12.36 -9.66
C HIS A 239 -16.93 -13.25 -8.45
N VAL A 240 -16.95 -14.56 -8.66
CA VAL A 240 -16.66 -15.56 -7.62
C VAL A 240 -15.18 -15.86 -7.69
N LEU A 241 -14.46 -15.74 -6.57
CA LEU A 241 -13.02 -15.94 -6.59
C LEU A 241 -12.65 -17.37 -7.02
N SER A 242 -11.71 -17.49 -7.94
CA SER A 242 -11.15 -18.77 -8.40
C SER A 242 -10.22 -19.37 -7.34
N PRO A 243 -9.84 -20.66 -7.47
CA PRO A 243 -8.86 -21.31 -6.59
C PRO A 243 -7.44 -20.71 -6.61
N ASN A 244 -7.16 -19.78 -7.53
CA ASN A 244 -5.88 -19.08 -7.62
C ASN A 244 -5.97 -17.61 -7.15
N GLU A 245 -7.19 -17.15 -6.87
CA GLU A 245 -7.45 -15.80 -6.40
C GLU A 245 -7.63 -15.78 -4.88
N GLY A 246 -7.22 -14.69 -4.26
CA GLY A 246 -7.30 -14.61 -2.82
C GLY A 246 -6.62 -13.40 -2.22
N PHE A 247 -6.39 -13.48 -0.91
CA PHE A 247 -5.73 -12.44 -0.15
C PHE A 247 -4.23 -12.67 -0.14
N VAL A 248 -3.47 -11.58 -0.22
CA VAL A 248 -2.01 -11.62 -0.14
C VAL A 248 -1.58 -10.68 0.95
N LEU A 249 -0.98 -11.23 2.00
CA LEU A 249 -0.44 -10.48 3.13
C LEU A 249 1.07 -10.47 2.99
N TYR A 250 1.69 -9.31 2.98
CA TYR A 250 3.12 -9.20 2.73
C TYR A 250 3.73 -8.05 3.51
N ASP A 251 5.04 -8.13 3.66
CA ASP A 251 5.82 -7.08 4.32
C ASP A 251 6.28 -6.01 3.32
N LEU A 252 6.18 -4.74 3.72
CA LEU A 252 6.52 -3.55 2.91
C LEU A 252 7.90 -2.99 3.25
#